data_AF-A0A1F8RA29-F1
#
_entry.id   AF-A0A1F8RA29-F1
#
_cell.length_a   1.000
_cell.length_b   1.000
_cell.length_c   1.000
_cell.angle_alpha   90.00
_cell.angle_beta   90.00
_cell.angle_gamma   90.00
#
_symmetry.space_group_name_H-M   'P 1'
#
loop_
_entity.id
_entity.type
_entity.pdbx_description
1 polymer ?
#
loop_
_entity_poly.entity_id
_entity_poly.type
_entity_poly.pdbx_seq_one_letter_code
_entity_poly.pdbx_strand_id
1 'polypeptide(L)'
;MRLRSTGLGRTEMKAELVNIKKVDDLVIFFVNTTSPVKWRTRMGFQERDLRDLALMLLKPRNLLFILKAIFLGRNEVPRTEDF
;
A
#
# COMPACT_ATOMS: atom_id res chain seq x y z
N MET A 1 2.60 0.88 -5.93
CA MET A 1 1.44 0.15 -5.38
C MET A 1 0.35 0.03 -6.44
N ARG A 2 -0.45 -1.03 -6.41
CA ARG A 2 -1.66 -1.20 -7.23
C ARG A 2 -2.86 -1.08 -6.31
N LEU A 3 -3.87 -0.31 -6.71
CA LEU A 3 -5.08 -0.06 -5.95
C LEU A 3 -6.29 -0.39 -6.83
N ARG A 4 -7.37 -0.88 -6.22
CA ARG A 4 -8.64 -1.15 -6.89
C ARG A 4 -9.73 -0.34 -6.20
N SER A 5 -10.62 0.24 -7.00
CA SER A 5 -11.85 0.87 -6.51
C SER A 5 -13.00 0.21 -7.23
N THR A 6 -14.09 -0.08 -6.51
CA THR A 6 -15.32 -0.65 -7.08
C THR A 6 -15.86 0.22 -8.22
N GLY A 7 -15.67 1.54 -8.16
CA GLY A 7 -16.09 2.49 -9.19
C GLY A 7 -15.26 2.45 -10.48
N LEU A 8 -14.09 1.80 -10.49
CA LEU A 8 -13.20 1.70 -11.67
C LEU A 8 -13.35 0.39 -12.44
N GLY A 9 -14.28 -0.48 -12.01
CA GLY A 9 -14.49 -1.80 -12.60
C GLY A 9 -13.23 -2.67 -12.56
N ARG A 10 -12.76 -3.09 -13.74
CA ARG A 10 -11.54 -3.92 -13.86
C ARG A 10 -10.24 -3.09 -13.90
N THR A 11 -10.34 -1.77 -13.93
CA THR A 11 -9.17 -0.89 -14.07
C THR A 11 -8.44 -0.73 -12.75
N GLU A 12 -7.13 -0.97 -12.77
CA GLU A 12 -6.26 -0.78 -11.62
C GLU A 12 -5.66 0.61 -11.61
N MET A 13 -5.62 1.21 -10.42
CA MET A 13 -4.85 2.42 -10.20
C MET A 13 -3.40 2.06 -9.86
N LYS A 14 -2.46 2.67 -10.56
CA LYS A 14 -1.05 2.65 -10.19
C LYS A 14 -0.79 3.88 -9.33
N ALA A 15 -0.16 3.68 -8.18
CA ALA A 15 0.19 4.77 -7.31
C ALA A 15 1.57 4.57 -6.67
N GLU A 16 2.12 5.65 -6.13
CA GLU A 16 3.43 5.71 -5.50
C GLU A 16 3.30 6.33 -4.12
N LEU A 17 3.92 5.71 -3.12
CA LEU A 17 4.02 6.27 -1.78
C LEU A 17 5.14 7.30 -1.81
N VAL A 18 4.79 8.54 -1.53
CA VAL A 18 5.70 9.69 -1.60
C VAL A 18 6.31 9.98 -0.24
N ASN A 19 5.48 9.93 0.81
CA ASN A 19 5.91 10.27 2.16
C ASN A 19 4.96 9.65 3.20
N ILE A 20 5.45 9.52 4.43
CA ILE A 20 4.66 9.19 5.61
C ILE A 20 5.02 10.21 6.69
N LYS A 21 4.02 10.87 7.30
CA LYS A 21 4.25 11.80 8.41
C LYS A 21 3.24 11.60 9.53
N LYS A 22 3.70 11.66 10.78
CA LYS A 22 2.80 11.83 11.93
C LYS A 22 2.36 13.29 12.02
N VAL A 23 1.06 13.50 12.17
CA VAL A 23 0.40 14.80 12.39
C VAL A 23 -0.61 14.58 13.50
N ASP A 24 -0.33 15.13 14.68
CA ASP A 24 -1.15 14.98 15.88
C ASP A 24 -1.48 13.51 16.21
N ASP A 25 -2.75 13.13 16.11
CA ASP A 25 -3.28 11.79 16.37
C ASP A 25 -3.25 10.86 15.15
N LEU A 26 -2.79 11.35 13.98
CA LEU A 26 -2.79 10.62 12.72
C LEU A 26 -1.39 10.36 12.19
N VAL A 27 -1.24 9.24 11.47
CA VAL A 27 -0.15 9.06 10.51
C VAL A 27 -0.72 9.17 9.10
N ILE A 28 -0.19 10.11 8.32
CA ILE A 28 -0.66 10.43 6.98
C ILE A 28 0.31 9.86 5.96
N PHE A 29 -0.22 9.02 5.08
CA PHE A 29 0.47 8.49 3.91
C PHE A 29 0.13 9.38 2.72
N PHE A 30 1.16 9.99 2.13
CA PHE A 30 1.03 10.80 0.93
C PHE A 30 1.24 9.89 -0.27
N VAL A 31 0.19 9.69 -1.06
CA VAL A 31 0.17 8.72 -2.16
C VAL A 31 -0.20 9.45 -3.45
N ASN A 32 0.64 9.33 -4.48
CA ASN A 32 0.34 9.88 -5.79
C ASN A 32 -0.11 8.77 -6.74
N THR A 33 -1.34 8.85 -7.24
CA THR A 33 -1.78 8.00 -8.35
C THR A 33 -1.16 8.49 -9.65
N THR A 34 -0.62 7.59 -10.46
CA THR A 34 0.06 7.88 -11.74
C THR A 34 -0.78 7.45 -12.95
N SER A 35 -1.65 6.44 -12.80
CA SER A 35 -2.53 5.93 -13.84
C SER A 35 -3.78 5.29 -13.20
N PRO A 36 -4.97 5.35 -13.81
CA PRO A 36 -5.30 6.06 -15.06
C PRO A 36 -5.38 7.58 -14.89
N VAL A 37 -5.67 8.07 -13.68
CA VAL A 37 -5.80 9.49 -13.37
C VAL A 37 -4.71 9.90 -12.38
N LYS A 38 -4.12 11.07 -12.60
CA LYS A 38 -3.07 11.61 -11.73
C LYS A 38 -3.68 12.36 -10.54
N TRP A 39 -3.64 11.76 -9.35
CA TRP A 39 -4.16 12.36 -8.12
C TRP A 39 -3.12 12.39 -7.01
N ARG A 40 -3.24 13.39 -6.13
CA ARG A 40 -2.53 13.44 -4.86
C ARG A 40 -3.51 13.02 -3.76
N THR A 41 -3.36 11.80 -3.29
CA THR A 41 -4.20 11.19 -2.28
C THR A 41 -3.49 11.21 -0.93
N ARG A 42 -4.27 11.36 0.14
CA ARG A 42 -3.77 11.26 1.52
C ARG A 42 -4.60 10.20 2.24
N MET A 43 -3.93 9.28 2.90
CA MET A 43 -4.58 8.28 3.75
C MET A 43 -4.15 8.54 5.18
N GLY A 44 -5.09 8.93 6.03
CA GLY A 44 -4.86 9.14 7.46
C GLY A 44 -5.18 7.87 8.22
N PHE A 45 -4.29 7.46 9.11
CA PHE A 45 -4.46 6.31 9.99
C PHE A 45 -4.41 6.77 11.43
N GLN A 46 -5.43 6.41 12.22
CA GLN A 46 -5.38 6.59 13.66
C GLN A 46 -4.47 5.54 14.30
N GLU A 47 -4.12 5.73 15.57
CA GLU A 47 -3.25 4.80 16.30
C GLU A 47 -3.78 3.35 16.29
N ARG A 48 -5.11 3.19 16.39
CA ARG A 48 -5.74 1.87 16.31
C ARG A 48 -5.55 1.21 14.95
N ASP A 49 -5.77 1.96 13.86
CA ASP A 49 -5.61 1.45 12.51
C ASP A 49 -4.15 1.05 12.23
N LEU A 50 -3.20 1.83 12.75
CA LEU A 50 -1.77 1.52 12.66
C LEU A 50 -1.42 0.24 13.40
N ARG A 51 -1.99 0.04 14.59
CA ARG A 51 -1.81 -1.20 15.36
C ARG A 51 -2.32 -2.39 14.57
N ASP A 52 -3.52 -2.30 14.00
CA ASP A 52 -4.11 -3.38 13.22
C ASP A 52 -3.30 -3.65 11.94
N LEU A 53 -2.86 -2.60 11.25
CA LEU A 53 -1.95 -2.69 10.10
C LEU A 53 -0.64 -3.40 10.48
N ALA A 54 0.01 -3.01 11.57
CA ALA A 54 1.25 -3.61 12.03
C ALA A 54 1.07 -5.10 12.36
N LEU A 55 0.00 -5.45 13.09
CA LEU A 55 -0.30 -6.85 13.42
C LEU A 55 -0.59 -7.69 12.15
N MET A 56 -1.29 -7.12 11.17
CA MET A 56 -1.54 -7.81 9.89
C MET A 56 -0.26 -8.02 9.08
N LEU A 57 0.67 -7.05 9.07
CA LEU A 57 1.97 -7.18 8.40
C LEU A 57 2.86 -8.23 9.08
N LEU A 58 2.78 -8.36 10.40
CA LEU A 58 3.57 -9.32 11.18
C LEU A 58 3.06 -10.77 11.11
N LYS A 59 1.89 -11.04 10.51
CA LYS A 59 1.43 -12.42 10.31
C LYS A 59 2.49 -13.23 9.56
N PRO A 60 2.81 -14.48 9.97
CA PRO A 60 3.96 -15.23 9.43
C PRO A 60 4.02 -15.29 7.90
N ARG A 61 2.87 -15.50 7.24
CA ARG A 61 2.76 -15.52 5.77
C ARG A 61 3.16 -14.18 5.12
N ASN A 62 2.74 -13.07 5.71
CA ASN A 62 3.02 -11.72 5.21
C ASN A 62 4.46 -11.31 5.55
N LEU A 63 4.93 -11.65 6.75
CA LEU A 63 6.28 -11.38 7.18
C LEU A 63 7.31 -12.11 6.29
N LEU A 64 7.08 -13.39 5.96
CA LEU A 64 7.94 -14.13 5.03
C LEU A 64 7.98 -13.47 3.65
N PHE A 65 6.86 -12.93 3.16
CA PHE A 65 6.81 -12.20 1.90
C PHE A 65 7.61 -10.89 1.97
N ILE A 66 7.44 -10.11 3.04
CA ILE A 66 8.19 -8.85 3.26
C ILE A 66 9.69 -9.12 3.34
N LEU A 67 10.11 -10.13 4.10
CA LEU A 67 11.52 -10.52 4.20
C LEU A 67 12.07 -10.95 2.84
N LYS A 68 11.36 -11.80 2.09
CA LYS A 68 11.76 -12.15 0.72
C LYS A 68 11.91 -10.92 -0.17
N ALA A 69 10.99 -9.96 -0.10
CA ALA A 69 11.05 -8.73 -0.89
C ALA A 69 12.26 -7.84 -0.54
N ILE A 70 12.68 -7.81 0.74
CA ILE A 70 13.86 -7.07 1.20
C ILE A 70 15.15 -7.77 0.74
N PHE A 71 15.22 -9.10 0.84
CA PHE A 71 16.47 -9.84 0.61
C PHE A 71 16.70 -10.32 -0.83
N LEU A 72 15.66 -10.62 -1.61
CA LEU A 72 15.81 -11.26 -2.94
C LEU A 72 15.77 -10.32 -4.15
N GLY A 73 15.69 -9.00 -3.96
CA GLY A 73 15.70 -8.04 -5.08
C GLY A 73 14.49 -8.19 -6.02
N ARG A 74 14.35 -7.23 -6.95
CA ARG A 74 13.22 -7.12 -7.89
C ARG A 74 13.24 -8.23 -8.96
N ASN A 75 13.08 -9.49 -8.59
CA ASN A 75 12.62 -10.49 -9.54
C ASN A 75 11.20 -10.11 -9.97
N GLU A 76 10.86 -10.26 -11.24
CA GLU A 76 9.50 -10.06 -11.74
C GLU A 76 8.58 -11.07 -11.06
N VAL A 77 7.97 -10.67 -9.94
CA VAL A 77 7.05 -11.51 -9.18
C VAL A 77 5.80 -11.72 -10.05
N PRO A 78 5.29 -12.97 -10.17
CA PRO A 78 4.09 -13.24 -10.95
C PRO A 78 2.95 -12.32 -10.53
N ARG A 79 2.34 -11.66 -11.53
CA ARG A 79 1.32 -10.64 -11.31
C ARG A 79 0.03 -11.30 -10.85
N THR A 80 -0.41 -11.01 -9.63
CA THR A 80 -1.77 -11.39 -9.20
C THR A 80 -2.78 -10.56 -9.99
N GLU A 81 -3.67 -11.24 -10.73
CA GLU A 81 -4.70 -10.63 -11.56
C GLU A 81 -5.94 -10.21 -10.75
N ASP A 82 -6.27 -10.96 -9.69
CA ASP A 82 -7.41 -10.67 -8.81
C ASP A 82 -6.99 -10.70 -7.33
N PHE A 83 -6.60 -9.53 -6.83
CA PHE A 83 -6.40 -9.25 -5.41
C PHE A 83 -7.46 -8.26 -4.89
#